data_AF-A0A7K0A8C2-F1
#
_entry.id   AF-A0A7K0A8C2-F1
#
_cell.length_a   1.000
_cell.length_b   1.000
_cell.length_c   1.000
_cell.angle_alpha   90.00
_cell.angle_beta   90.00
_cell.angle_gamma   90.00
#
_symmetry.space_group_name_H-M   'P 1'
#
loop_
_entity.id
_entity.type
_entity.pdbx_description
1 polymer ?
#
loop_
_entity_poly.entity_id
_entity_poly.type
_entity_poly.pdbx_seq_one_letter_code
_entity_poly.pdbx_strand_id
1 'polypeptide(L)'
;MFDAGKPDAVAARDGRTAVDKTFRAYDQNAVFLLPPSLLDWLPEEHLARVVSDLVDHTLDLSEIRASYVEERGAPPYDPRMMLKLLIYGYATGVCSSRKIEARCHDDVAFRFLAANARPDYRSIARFRKRHLPAVRCGGAPLGVGRRLR
;
A
#
# COMPACT_ATOMS: atom_id res chain seq x y z
N MET A 1 31.51 -69.20 -18.14
CA MET A 1 31.72 -69.41 -16.70
C MET A 1 30.73 -68.51 -15.99
N PHE A 2 29.56 -69.08 -15.64
CA PHE A 2 28.48 -68.56 -14.76
C PHE A 2 27.81 -67.25 -15.18
N ASP A 3 26.54 -66.98 -14.92
CA ASP A 3 25.29 -67.70 -14.70
C ASP A 3 24.22 -66.58 -14.69
N ALA A 4 22.97 -66.92 -15.02
CA ALA A 4 21.85 -66.00 -15.04
C ALA A 4 21.53 -65.43 -13.64
N GLY A 5 21.49 -64.10 -13.52
CA GLY A 5 20.87 -63.39 -12.41
C GLY A 5 19.51 -62.81 -12.83
N LYS A 6 18.44 -63.38 -12.27
CA LYS A 6 17.01 -63.06 -12.44
C LYS A 6 16.67 -61.56 -12.23
N PRO A 7 15.61 -61.02 -12.88
CA PRO A 7 15.19 -59.63 -12.67
C PRO A 7 14.45 -59.46 -11.35
N ASP A 8 14.90 -58.52 -10.51
CA ASP A 8 14.16 -58.08 -9.33
C ASP A 8 13.11 -57.05 -9.74
N ALA A 9 11.96 -57.56 -10.16
CA ALA A 9 10.74 -56.78 -10.28
C ALA A 9 9.97 -56.82 -8.97
N VAL A 10 10.04 -55.75 -8.16
CA VAL A 10 8.88 -55.26 -7.39
C VAL A 10 9.01 -53.74 -7.19
N ALA A 11 8.74 -52.96 -8.25
CA ALA A 11 8.31 -51.59 -8.05
C ALA A 11 6.85 -51.64 -7.60
N ALA A 12 6.62 -51.38 -6.31
CA ALA A 12 5.28 -51.17 -5.76
C ALA A 12 4.57 -50.12 -6.60
N ARG A 13 3.59 -50.55 -7.39
CA ARG A 13 2.72 -49.65 -8.15
C ARG A 13 1.76 -49.02 -7.15
N ASP A 14 2.13 -47.83 -6.65
CA ASP A 14 1.15 -46.91 -6.06
C ASP A 14 0.05 -46.73 -7.11
N GLY A 15 -1.13 -47.27 -6.84
CA GLY A 15 -2.28 -47.38 -7.75
C GLY A 15 -2.93 -46.05 -8.11
N ARG A 16 -2.20 -44.94 -8.06
CA ARG A 16 -2.65 -43.65 -8.59
C ARG A 16 -2.28 -43.57 -10.06
N THR A 17 -3.25 -43.88 -10.92
CA THR A 17 -3.19 -43.54 -12.35
C THR A 17 -2.85 -42.06 -12.47
N ALA A 18 -1.69 -41.74 -13.05
CA ALA A 18 -1.30 -40.37 -13.29
C ALA A 18 -2.34 -39.72 -14.21
N VAL A 19 -3.16 -38.84 -13.63
CA VAL A 19 -4.09 -38.03 -14.41
C VAL A 19 -3.26 -37.04 -15.21
N ASP A 20 -3.35 -37.10 -16.53
CA ASP A 20 -2.78 -36.08 -17.41
C ASP A 20 -3.53 -34.76 -17.14
N LYS A 21 -2.88 -33.85 -16.43
CA LYS A 21 -3.48 -32.58 -16.00
C LYS A 21 -2.96 -31.48 -16.92
N THR A 22 -3.86 -30.94 -17.73
CA THR A 22 -3.55 -29.72 -18.49
C THR A 22 -3.57 -28.51 -17.56
N PHE A 23 -2.44 -27.82 -17.45
CA PHE A 23 -2.31 -26.57 -16.70
C PHE A 23 -2.76 -25.38 -17.55
N ARG A 24 -3.17 -24.29 -16.90
CA ARG A 24 -3.47 -23.03 -17.59
C ARG A 24 -2.18 -22.41 -18.15
N ALA A 25 -2.30 -21.68 -19.25
CA ALA A 25 -1.20 -20.90 -19.79
C ALA A 25 -0.70 -19.88 -18.75
N TYR A 26 0.63 -19.75 -18.65
CA TYR A 26 1.30 -18.88 -17.70
C TYR A 26 2.31 -18.01 -18.46
N ASP A 27 1.99 -16.73 -18.61
CA ASP A 27 2.84 -15.75 -19.28
C ASP A 27 2.90 -14.45 -18.48
N GLN A 28 4.07 -14.14 -17.93
CA GLN A 28 4.33 -12.90 -17.18
C GLN A 28 4.56 -11.69 -18.09
N ASN A 29 4.83 -11.90 -19.38
CA ASN A 29 5.08 -10.84 -20.34
C ASN A 29 3.80 -10.40 -21.06
N ALA A 30 2.63 -10.90 -20.64
CA ALA A 30 1.35 -10.51 -21.19
C ALA A 30 1.15 -8.98 -21.06
N VAL A 31 0.89 -8.33 -22.19
CA VAL A 31 0.74 -6.87 -22.27
C VAL A 31 -0.75 -6.51 -22.32
N PHE A 32 -1.15 -5.52 -21.52
CA PHE A 32 -2.49 -4.92 -21.62
C PHE A 32 -2.54 -3.89 -22.74
N LEU A 33 -3.64 -3.87 -23.50
CA LEU A 33 -3.83 -2.87 -24.57
C LEU A 33 -3.90 -1.44 -24.03
N LEU A 34 -4.54 -1.24 -22.87
CA LEU A 34 -4.63 0.01 -22.15
C LEU A 34 -4.15 -0.19 -20.70
N PRO A 35 -3.58 0.84 -20.05
CA PRO A 35 -3.25 0.75 -18.64
C PRO A 35 -4.51 0.45 -17.81
N PRO A 36 -4.53 -0.63 -17.02
CA PRO A 36 -5.66 -0.91 -16.13
C PRO A 36 -5.80 0.18 -15.06
N SER A 37 -7.02 0.39 -14.59
CA SER A 37 -7.27 1.29 -13.47
C SER A 37 -6.73 0.66 -12.19
N LEU A 38 -6.18 1.48 -11.28
CA LEU A 38 -5.83 1.00 -9.94
C LEU A 38 -7.05 0.45 -9.18
N LEU A 39 -8.25 0.93 -9.55
CA LEU A 39 -9.52 0.45 -9.00
C LEU A 39 -9.81 -1.00 -9.39
N ASP A 40 -9.36 -1.46 -10.57
CA ASP A 40 -9.62 -2.81 -11.07
C ASP A 40 -8.88 -3.87 -10.24
N TRP A 41 -7.85 -3.44 -9.50
CA TRP A 41 -7.02 -4.30 -8.65
C TRP A 41 -7.39 -4.22 -7.17
N LEU A 42 -8.37 -3.38 -6.80
CA LEU A 42 -8.82 -3.20 -5.43
C LEU A 42 -10.29 -3.60 -5.30
N PRO A 43 -10.60 -4.70 -4.60
CA PRO A 43 -11.99 -5.05 -4.26
C PRO A 43 -12.73 -3.87 -3.61
N GLU A 44 -14.06 -3.82 -3.74
CA GLU A 44 -14.87 -2.70 -3.24
C GLU A 44 -14.75 -2.52 -1.72
N GLU A 45 -14.65 -3.63 -0.99
CA GLU A 45 -14.52 -3.67 0.47
C GLU A 45 -13.07 -3.50 0.96
N HIS A 46 -12.13 -3.24 0.06
CA HIS A 46 -10.72 -3.13 0.41
C HIS A 46 -10.47 -1.95 1.37
N LEU A 47 -9.71 -2.17 2.44
CA LEU A 47 -9.44 -1.17 3.48
C LEU A 47 -8.93 0.18 2.94
N ALA A 48 -8.13 0.17 1.88
CA ALA A 48 -7.66 1.40 1.23
C ALA A 48 -8.81 2.28 0.70
N ARG A 49 -9.91 1.69 0.20
CA ARG A 49 -11.09 2.44 -0.23
C ARG A 49 -11.78 3.06 0.97
N VAL A 50 -11.99 2.28 2.04
CA VAL A 50 -12.55 2.76 3.31
C VAL A 50 -11.74 3.93 3.89
N VAL A 51 -10.41 3.84 3.88
CA VAL A 51 -9.52 4.93 4.33
C VAL A 51 -9.64 6.14 3.41
N SER A 52 -9.74 5.95 2.09
CA SER A 52 -9.93 7.06 1.15
C SER A 52 -11.21 7.82 1.45
N ASP A 53 -12.33 7.10 1.58
CA ASP A 53 -13.65 7.69 1.83
C ASP A 53 -13.69 8.40 3.19
N LEU A 54 -13.12 7.78 4.23
CA LEU A 54 -12.99 8.39 5.56
C LEU A 54 -12.27 9.73 5.50
N VAL A 55 -11.13 9.80 4.81
CA VAL A 55 -10.34 11.03 4.73
C VAL A 55 -11.02 12.09 3.87
N ASP A 56 -11.69 11.68 2.79
CA ASP A 56 -12.31 12.62 1.86
C ASP A 56 -13.59 13.25 2.42
N HIS A 57 -14.33 12.52 3.25
CA HIS A 57 -15.67 12.92 3.69
C HIS A 57 -15.80 13.22 5.18
N THR A 58 -14.93 12.68 6.04
CA THR A 58 -15.11 12.78 7.51
C THR A 58 -14.12 13.74 8.17
N LEU A 59 -12.93 13.93 7.59
CA LEU A 59 -11.88 14.74 8.21
C LEU A 59 -11.87 16.17 7.67
N ASP A 60 -11.96 17.14 8.58
CA ASP A 60 -11.70 18.54 8.25
C ASP A 60 -10.19 18.79 8.19
N LEU A 61 -9.71 19.18 7.01
CA LEU A 61 -8.30 19.49 6.73
C LEU A 61 -8.06 20.98 6.52
N SER A 62 -9.04 21.83 6.83
CA SER A 62 -8.96 23.27 6.59
C SER A 62 -7.79 23.90 7.34
N GLU A 63 -7.55 23.51 8.60
CA GLU A 63 -6.40 23.99 9.38
C GLU A 63 -5.05 23.56 8.77
N ILE A 64 -4.96 22.31 8.31
CA ILE A 64 -3.75 21.80 7.67
C ILE A 64 -3.45 22.59 6.40
N ARG A 65 -4.47 22.82 5.57
CA ARG A 65 -4.37 23.61 4.33
C ARG A 65 -3.99 25.06 4.62
N ALA A 66 -4.64 25.70 5.59
CA ALA A 66 -4.37 27.08 5.98
C ALA A 66 -2.94 27.30 6.48
N SER A 67 -2.27 26.25 6.98
CA SER A 67 -0.87 26.35 7.40
C SER A 67 0.12 26.52 6.22
N TYR A 68 -0.28 26.20 4.99
CA TYR A 68 0.56 26.35 3.79
C TYR A 68 0.42 27.77 3.23
N VAL A 69 1.09 28.75 3.85
CA VAL A 69 1.02 30.17 3.49
C VAL A 69 2.17 30.61 2.58
N GLU A 70 3.26 29.85 2.53
CA GLU A 70 4.47 30.21 1.77
C GLU A 70 4.46 29.63 0.35
N GLU A 71 4.68 30.48 -0.66
CA GLU A 71 4.77 30.08 -2.08
C GLU A 71 6.18 29.61 -2.51
N ARG A 72 7.12 29.44 -1.57
CA ARG A 72 8.50 29.06 -1.92
C ARG A 72 8.67 27.55 -2.04
N GLY A 73 9.21 27.12 -3.19
CA GLY A 73 9.59 25.73 -3.46
C GLY A 73 8.58 25.02 -4.36
N ALA A 74 8.75 23.69 -4.49
CA ALA A 74 7.80 22.87 -5.24
C ALA A 74 6.45 22.82 -4.53
N PRO A 75 5.32 22.73 -5.28
CA PRO A 75 4.00 22.59 -4.69
C PRO A 75 3.96 21.40 -3.71
N PRO A 76 3.35 21.57 -2.52
CA PRO A 76 3.20 20.47 -1.58
C PRO A 76 2.22 19.42 -2.13
N TYR A 77 2.40 18.17 -1.72
CA TYR A 77 1.40 17.13 -1.95
C TYR A 77 0.08 17.46 -1.22
N ASP A 78 -1.05 16.99 -1.76
CA ASP A 78 -2.35 17.18 -1.13
C ASP A 78 -2.36 16.58 0.30
N PRO A 79 -2.79 17.35 1.32
CA PRO A 79 -2.91 16.84 2.68
C PRO A 79 -3.77 15.58 2.82
N ARG A 80 -4.82 15.41 1.99
CA ARG A 80 -5.64 14.19 1.95
C ARG A 80 -4.80 12.98 1.57
N MET A 81 -4.02 13.10 0.50
CA MET A 81 -3.14 12.03 0.01
C MET A 81 -2.14 11.63 1.09
N MET A 82 -1.46 12.61 1.70
CA MET A 82 -0.49 12.35 2.77
C MET A 82 -1.12 11.69 3.99
N LEU A 83 -2.32 12.13 4.38
CA LEU A 83 -3.04 11.57 5.52
C LEU A 83 -3.54 10.14 5.25
N LYS A 84 -4.07 9.88 4.05
CA LYS A 84 -4.47 8.54 3.61
C LYS A 84 -3.30 7.55 3.73
N LEU A 85 -2.12 7.93 3.26
CA LEU A 85 -0.91 7.09 3.35
C LEU A 85 -0.51 6.80 4.80
N LEU A 86 -0.61 7.79 5.68
CA LEU A 86 -0.29 7.60 7.10
C LEU A 86 -1.32 6.71 7.80
N ILE A 87 -2.61 6.97 7.64
CA ILE A 87 -3.68 6.18 8.26
C ILE A 87 -3.62 4.74 7.79
N TYR A 88 -3.55 4.52 6.47
CA TYR A 88 -3.47 3.17 5.91
C TYR A 88 -2.17 2.46 6.32
N GLY A 89 -1.04 3.17 6.30
CA GLY A 89 0.23 2.64 6.79
C GLY A 89 0.14 2.19 8.25
N TYR A 90 -0.49 2.97 9.13
CA TYR A 90 -0.67 2.59 10.53
C TYR A 90 -1.63 1.40 10.70
N ALA A 91 -2.75 1.39 9.98
CA ALA A 91 -3.71 0.29 10.02
C ALA A 91 -3.11 -1.05 9.55
N THR A 92 -2.10 -1.00 8.69
CA THR A 92 -1.42 -2.19 8.11
C THR A 92 -0.03 -2.46 8.70
N GLY A 93 0.40 -1.70 9.72
CA GLY A 93 1.70 -1.88 10.37
C GLY A 93 2.92 -1.32 9.61
N VAL A 94 2.71 -0.56 8.55
CA VAL A 94 3.73 0.14 7.75
C VAL A 94 3.95 1.57 8.29
N CYS A 95 4.64 1.69 9.42
CA CYS A 95 4.81 3.00 10.10
C CYS A 95 6.02 3.83 9.64
N SER A 96 7.03 3.19 9.06
CA SER A 96 8.26 3.87 8.62
C SER A 96 8.01 4.65 7.34
N SER A 97 8.39 5.93 7.30
CA SER A 97 8.25 6.76 6.10
C SER A 97 8.97 6.18 4.89
N ARG A 98 10.12 5.51 5.09
CA ARG A 98 10.84 4.79 4.02
C ARG A 98 10.08 3.56 3.54
N LYS A 99 9.40 2.85 4.44
CA LYS A 99 8.57 1.70 4.06
C LYS A 99 7.32 2.18 3.31
N ILE A 100 6.71 3.30 3.72
CA ILE A 100 5.57 3.90 3.01
C ILE A 100 6.00 4.35 1.60
N GLU A 101 7.15 5.03 1.48
CA GLU A 101 7.73 5.38 0.18
C GLU A 101 7.89 4.15 -0.71
N ALA A 102 8.57 3.10 -0.24
CA ALA A 102 8.73 1.86 -1.00
C ALA A 102 7.38 1.24 -1.43
N ARG A 103 6.38 1.25 -0.54
CA ARG A 103 5.05 0.74 -0.86
C ARG A 103 4.33 1.56 -1.93
N CYS A 104 4.60 2.87 -2.05
CA CYS A 104 4.06 3.68 -3.15
C CYS A 104 4.61 3.26 -4.53
N HIS A 105 5.67 2.44 -4.59
CA HIS A 105 6.16 1.85 -5.84
C HIS A 105 5.50 0.49 -6.14
N ASP A 106 5.43 -0.38 -5.13
CA ASP A 106 5.21 -1.81 -5.37
C ASP A 106 3.81 -2.28 -4.96
N ASP A 107 3.09 -1.52 -4.13
CA ASP A 107 1.83 -1.92 -3.53
C ASP A 107 0.65 -1.13 -4.12
N VAL A 108 -0.30 -1.85 -4.70
CA VAL A 108 -1.44 -1.25 -5.40
C VAL A 108 -2.33 -0.40 -4.50
N ALA A 109 -2.46 -0.77 -3.22
CA ALA A 109 -3.27 -0.02 -2.27
C ALA A 109 -2.63 1.34 -1.95
N PHE A 110 -1.31 1.36 -1.73
CA PHE A 110 -0.58 2.61 -1.52
C PHE A 110 -0.57 3.47 -2.77
N ARG A 111 -0.41 2.86 -3.96
CA ARG A 111 -0.51 3.58 -5.24
C ARG A 111 -1.88 4.21 -5.43
N PHE A 112 -2.96 3.50 -5.10
CA PHE A 112 -4.32 4.04 -5.16
C PHE A 112 -4.48 5.26 -4.25
N LEU A 113 -4.08 5.14 -2.98
CA LEU A 113 -4.18 6.25 -2.01
C LEU A 113 -3.30 7.45 -2.38
N ALA A 114 -2.18 7.19 -3.03
CA ALA A 114 -1.27 8.22 -3.54
C ALA A 114 -1.67 8.80 -4.89
N ALA A 115 -2.78 8.35 -5.51
CA ALA A 115 -3.11 8.68 -6.90
C ALA A 115 -1.94 8.43 -7.87
N ASN A 116 -1.22 7.31 -7.66
CA ASN A 116 0.00 6.89 -8.35
C ASN A 116 1.21 7.84 -8.18
N ALA A 117 1.12 8.85 -7.32
CA ALA A 117 2.25 9.67 -6.92
C ALA A 117 3.20 8.89 -5.99
N ARG A 118 4.44 9.37 -5.88
CA ARG A 118 5.51 8.71 -5.12
C ARG A 118 6.20 9.73 -4.20
N PRO A 119 5.54 10.12 -3.10
CA PRO A 119 6.15 11.03 -2.15
C PRO A 119 7.37 10.40 -1.51
N ASP A 120 8.48 11.13 -1.47
CA ASP A 120 9.70 10.65 -0.82
C ASP A 120 9.52 10.53 0.69
N TYR A 121 10.38 9.72 1.34
CA TYR A 121 10.27 9.53 2.79
C TYR A 121 10.44 10.83 3.59
N ARG A 122 11.15 11.82 3.05
CA ARG A 122 11.39 13.11 3.72
C ARG A 122 10.12 13.93 3.77
N SER A 123 9.35 13.93 2.69
CA SER A 123 8.06 14.59 2.52
C SER A 123 7.04 13.98 3.47
N ILE A 124 6.94 12.64 3.50
CA ILE A 124 6.08 11.91 4.42
C ILE A 124 6.48 12.22 5.88
N ALA A 125 7.77 12.15 6.21
CA ALA A 125 8.24 12.43 7.56
C ALA A 125 8.00 13.88 7.99
N ARG A 126 8.18 14.85 7.08
CA ARG A 126 7.93 16.28 7.33
C ARG A 126 6.45 16.54 7.55
N PHE A 127 5.59 15.99 6.69
CA PHE A 127 4.13 16.10 6.84
C PHE A 127 3.70 15.54 8.20
N ARG A 128 4.15 14.33 8.54
CA ARG A 128 3.87 13.70 9.84
C ARG A 128 4.32 14.56 11.02
N LYS A 129 5.56 15.05 11.01
CA LYS A 129 6.09 15.89 12.09
C LYS A 129 5.28 17.18 12.28
N ARG A 130 4.83 17.77 11.17
CA ARG A 130 4.13 19.05 11.17
C ARG A 130 2.67 18.92 11.60
N HIS A 131 1.96 17.89 11.14
CA HIS A 131 0.49 17.86 11.21
C HIS A 131 -0.09 16.76 12.09
N LEU A 132 0.66 15.70 12.41
CA LEU A 132 0.12 14.64 13.28
C LEU A 132 -0.31 15.14 14.68
N PRO A 133 0.32 16.17 15.28
CA PRO A 133 -0.21 16.78 16.51
C PRO A 133 -1.58 17.46 16.34
N ALA A 134 -1.92 17.91 15.12
CA ALA A 134 -3.14 18.65 14.80
C ALA A 134 -4.28 17.74 14.28
N VAL A 135 -3.97 16.53 13.80
CA VAL A 135 -4.99 15.53 13.42
C VAL A 135 -5.61 14.97 14.69
N ARG A 136 -6.61 15.66 15.22
CA ARG A 136 -7.50 15.17 16.27
C ARG A 136 -8.90 14.97 15.70
N CYS A 137 -9.50 13.85 16.07
CA CYS A 137 -10.90 13.57 15.78
C CYS A 137 -11.76 14.50 16.67
N GLY A 138 -12.43 15.48 16.08
CA GLY A 138 -13.46 16.30 16.73
C GLY A 138 -12.97 17.39 17.68
N GLY A 139 -13.02 18.64 17.20
CA GLY A 139 -13.25 19.90 17.93
C GLY A 139 -12.88 20.00 19.41
N ALA A 140 -11.58 20.13 19.74
CA ALA A 140 -11.10 20.92 20.88
C ALA A 140 -9.56 21.08 20.82
N PRO A 141 -9.01 22.31 20.80
CA PRO A 141 -7.61 22.51 21.07
C PRO A 141 -7.37 22.25 22.58
N LEU A 142 -6.67 21.17 22.93
CA LEU A 142 -6.10 21.09 24.28
C LEU A 142 -4.95 22.07 24.33
N GLY A 143 -5.14 23.14 25.11
CA GLY A 143 -4.17 24.20 25.29
C GLY A 143 -2.78 23.65 25.58
N VAL A 144 -1.86 23.82 24.62
CA VAL A 144 -0.43 23.76 24.90
C VAL A 144 -0.06 25.12 25.47
N GLY A 145 -0.44 25.32 26.73
CA GLY A 145 0.21 26.30 27.57
C GLY A 145 1.62 25.81 27.86
N ARG A 146 2.60 26.26 27.09
CA ARG A 146 3.93 26.56 27.65
C ARG A 146 4.75 27.46 26.74
N ARG A 147 4.88 28.71 27.21
CA ARG A 147 5.96 29.65 26.92
C ARG A 147 7.29 28.93 26.78
N LEU A 148 8.03 29.26 25.72
CA LEU A 148 9.48 29.24 25.75
C LEU A 148 9.94 30.69 25.88
N ARG A 149 10.59 30.98 27.02
CA ARG A 149 11.59 32.04 27.12
C ARG A 149 12.86 31.56 26.43
#